data_AF-A0A8C4WME0-F1
#
_entry.id   AF-A0A8C4WME0-F1
#
_cell.length_a   1.000
_cell.length_b   1.000
_cell.length_c   1.000
_cell.angle_alpha   90.00
_cell.angle_beta   90.00
_cell.angle_gamma   90.00
#
_symmetry.space_group_name_H-M   'P 1'
#
loop_
_entity.id
_entity.type
_entity.pdbx_description
1 polymer ?
#
loop_
_entity_poly.entity_id
_entity_poly.type
_entity_poly.pdbx_seq_one_letter_code
_entity_poly.pdbx_strand_id
1 'polypeptide(L)' 'MAPISDQDMDAYLGEQSRLHAGEFNTLGALGELYQYVGRYRQEVLTALERDGVCRKQRLRQRLEQVIALVSTKS' A
#
# COMPACT_ATOMS: atom_id res chain seq x y z
N MET A 1 -29.05 -19.90 2.30
CA MET A 1 -28.51 -18.66 2.93
C MET A 1 -28.75 -17.52 1.98
N ALA A 2 -29.19 -16.37 2.46
CA ALA A 2 -29.33 -15.17 1.62
C ALA A 2 -27.94 -14.61 1.28
N PRO A 3 -27.75 -14.01 0.09
CA PRO A 3 -26.51 -13.34 -0.24
C PRO A 3 -26.30 -12.12 0.67
N ILE A 4 -25.05 -11.89 1.07
CA ILE A 4 -24.64 -10.72 1.84
C ILE A 4 -24.55 -9.53 0.87
N SER A 5 -25.05 -8.36 1.28
CA SER A 5 -24.92 -7.13 0.49
C SER A 5 -23.52 -6.53 0.63
N ASP A 6 -23.07 -5.74 -0.36
CA ASP A 6 -21.78 -5.05 -0.29
C ASP A 6 -21.72 -4.13 0.96
N GLN A 7 -22.83 -3.49 1.32
CA GLN A 7 -22.92 -2.64 2.51
C GLN A 7 -22.70 -3.43 3.82
N ASP A 8 -23.35 -4.58 3.95
CA ASP A 8 -23.20 -5.43 5.15
C ASP A 8 -21.78 -6.00 5.22
N MET A 9 -21.19 -6.34 4.07
CA MET A 9 -19.82 -6.82 3.99
C MET A 9 -18.82 -5.73 4.39
N ASP A 10 -18.97 -4.51 3.88
CA ASP A 10 -18.12 -3.37 4.23
C ASP A 10 -18.23 -3.03 5.72
N ALA A 11 -19.45 -3.08 6.29
CA ALA A 11 -19.67 -2.86 7.72
C ALA A 11 -18.98 -3.94 8.57
N TYR A 12 -19.08 -5.21 8.17
CA TYR A 12 -18.41 -6.31 8.83
C TYR A 12 -16.87 -6.16 8.78
N LEU A 13 -16.31 -5.88 7.59
CA LEU A 13 -14.87 -5.69 7.42
C LEU A 13 -14.35 -4.49 8.22
N GLY A 14 -15.11 -3.40 8.28
CA GLY A 14 -14.80 -2.22 9.10
C GLY A 14 -14.70 -2.57 10.58
N GLU A 15 -15.66 -3.34 11.11
CA GLU A 15 -15.64 -3.76 12.50
C GLU A 15 -14.48 -4.73 12.80
N GLN A 16 -14.20 -5.68 11.90
CA GLN A 16 -13.03 -6.57 12.05
C GLN A 16 -11.72 -5.77 12.06
N SER A 17 -11.56 -4.80 11.16
CA SER A 17 -10.37 -3.93 11.16
C SER A 17 -10.24 -3.12 12.45
N ARG A 18 -11.35 -2.65 13.02
CA ARG A 18 -11.36 -1.89 14.28
C ARG A 18 -10.95 -2.76 15.47
N LEU A 19 -11.49 -3.98 15.55
CA LEU A 19 -11.22 -4.91 16.65
C LEU A 19 -9.73 -5.28 16.74
N HIS A 20 -9.05 -5.43 15.60
CA HIS A 20 -7.66 -5.92 15.54
C HIS A 20 -6.62 -4.82 15.19
N ALA A 21 -7.00 -3.53 15.24
CA ALA A 21 -6.18 -2.41 14.74
C ALA A 21 -4.78 -2.29 15.39
N GLY A 22 -4.61 -2.82 16.60
CA GLY A 22 -3.36 -2.74 17.37
C GLY A 22 -2.61 -4.06 17.53
N GLU A 23 -3.07 -5.13 16.90
CA GLU A 23 -2.51 -6.47 17.14
C GLU A 23 -1.23 -6.76 16.37
N PHE A 24 -0.98 -6.01 15.29
CA PHE A 24 0.12 -6.26 14.38
C PHE A 24 1.14 -5.13 14.38
N ASN A 25 2.42 -5.50 14.23
CA ASN A 25 3.47 -4.53 13.97
C ASN A 25 3.42 -4.07 12.50
N THR A 26 2.53 -3.13 12.22
CA THR A 26 2.33 -2.58 10.88
C THR A 26 3.60 -1.95 10.31
N LEU A 27 4.44 -1.32 11.15
CA LEU A 27 5.72 -0.75 10.69
C LEU A 27 6.73 -1.82 10.28
N GLY A 28 6.79 -2.93 11.02
CA GLY A 28 7.62 -4.08 10.66
C GLY A 28 7.20 -4.69 9.32
N ALA A 29 5.90 -4.93 9.15
CA ALA A 29 5.34 -5.44 7.89
C ALA A 29 5.60 -4.48 6.71
N LEU A 30 5.45 -3.17 6.92
CA LEU A 30 5.79 -2.16 5.90
C LEU A 30 7.28 -2.18 5.54
N GLY A 31 8.16 -2.38 6.52
CA GLY A 31 9.60 -2.54 6.29
C GLY A 31 9.91 -3.72 5.39
N GLU A 32 9.31 -4.89 5.65
CA GLU A 32 9.46 -6.09 4.82
C GLU A 32 8.93 -5.88 3.40
N LEU A 33 7.75 -5.28 3.24
CA LEU A 33 7.20 -4.94 1.93
C LEU A 33 8.09 -3.95 1.17
N TYR A 34 8.67 -2.96 1.86
CA TYR A 34 9.55 -1.98 1.25
C TYR A 34 10.84 -2.59 0.71
N GLN A 35 11.34 -3.70 1.27
CA GLN A 35 12.49 -4.41 0.71
C GLN A 35 12.25 -4.84 -0.75
N TYR A 36 11.04 -5.24 -1.09
CA TYR A 36 10.67 -5.59 -2.47
C TYR A 36 10.61 -4.36 -3.38
N VAL A 37 10.15 -3.22 -2.86
CA VAL A 37 10.18 -1.94 -3.59
C VAL A 37 11.63 -1.55 -3.91
N GLY A 38 12.54 -1.71 -2.94
CA GLY A 38 13.97 -1.47 -3.17
C GLY A 38 14.56 -2.42 -4.22
N ARG A 39 14.24 -3.71 -4.14
CA ARG A 39 14.73 -4.76 -5.06
C ARG A 39 14.27 -4.55 -6.50
N TYR A 40 13.03 -4.12 -6.71
CA TYR A 40 12.42 -3.97 -8.05
C TYR A 40 12.14 -2.50 -8.39
N ARG A 41 12.96 -1.58 -7.87
CA ARG A 41 12.71 -0.14 -7.95
C ARG A 41 12.45 0.33 -9.38
N GLN A 42 13.27 -0.07 -10.34
CA GLN A 42 13.16 0.42 -11.72
C GLN A 42 11.90 -0.10 -12.40
N GLU A 43 11.57 -1.37 -12.18
CA GLU A 43 10.42 -2.05 -12.75
C GLU A 43 9.12 -1.46 -12.21
N VAL A 44 9.04 -1.23 -10.89
CA VAL A 44 7.87 -0.62 -10.25
C VAL A 44 7.67 0.82 -10.73
N LEU A 45 8.73 1.64 -10.76
CA LEU A 45 8.62 3.02 -11.25
C LEU A 45 8.23 3.08 -12.73
N THR A 46 8.74 2.15 -13.53
CA THR A 46 8.37 2.02 -14.95
C THR A 46 6.90 1.63 -15.11
N ALA A 47 6.40 0.69 -14.31
CA ALA A 47 4.99 0.30 -14.32
C ALA A 47 4.07 1.47 -13.98
N LEU A 48 4.42 2.25 -12.94
CA LEU A 48 3.68 3.46 -12.54
C LEU A 48 3.71 4.56 -13.62
N GLU A 49 4.77 4.64 -14.41
CA GLU A 49 4.85 5.56 -15.54
C GLU A 49 4.04 5.10 -16.74
N ARG A 50 3.93 3.80 -17.00
CA ARG A 50 3.18 3.24 -18.14
C ARG A 50 1.66 3.29 -17.94
N ASP A 51 1.19 3.16 -16.71
CA ASP A 51 -0.24 3.19 -16.42
C ASP A 51 -0.83 4.61 -16.42
N GLY A 52 -1.94 4.80 -17.13
CA GLY A 52 -2.59 6.11 -17.29
C GLY A 52 -3.21 6.66 -16.01
N VAL A 53 -3.74 5.79 -15.13
CA VAL A 53 -4.35 6.19 -13.86
C VAL A 53 -3.26 6.58 -12.86
N CYS A 54 -2.18 5.80 -12.79
CA CYS A 54 -1.02 6.05 -11.94
C CYS A 54 -0.35 7.39 -12.28
N ARG A 55 -0.19 7.71 -13.58
CA ARG A 55 0.31 9.01 -14.03
C ARG A 55 -0.58 10.17 -13.58
N LYS A 56 -1.90 10.06 -13.77
CA LYS A 56 -2.86 11.10 -13.34
C LYS A 56 -2.77 11.36 -11.83
N GLN A 57 -2.54 10.32 -11.03
CA GLN A 57 -2.39 10.41 -9.58
C GLN A 57 -0.96 10.71 -9.11
N ARG A 58 0.01 10.85 -10.03
CA ARG A 58 1.44 11.12 -9.72
C ARG A 58 2.06 10.08 -8.79
N LEU A 59 1.69 8.81 -8.94
CA LEU A 59 2.11 7.74 -8.03
C LEU A 59 3.62 7.46 -8.11
N ARG A 60 4.22 7.57 -9.31
CA ARG A 60 5.68 7.46 -9.47
C ARG A 60 6.42 8.47 -8.60
N GLN A 61 6.03 9.74 -8.66
CA GLN A 61 6.68 10.81 -7.91
C GLN A 61 6.52 10.61 -6.39
N ARG A 62 5.35 10.14 -5.95
CA ARG A 62 5.11 9.80 -4.53
C ARG A 62 6.03 8.67 -4.08
N LEU A 63 6.21 7.64 -4.90
CA LEU A 63 7.11 6.53 -4.57
C LEU A 63 8.58 6.97 -4.54
N GLU A 64 9.02 7.80 -5.48
CA GLU A 64 10.37 8.40 -5.46
C GLU A 64 10.62 9.20 -4.19
N GLN A 65 9.63 9.97 -3.71
CA GLN A 65 9.73 10.71 -2.44
C GLN A 65 9.87 9.77 -1.25
N VAL A 66 9.08 8.70 -1.18
CA VAL A 66 9.21 7.68 -0.14
C VAL A 66 10.61 7.07 -0.16
N ILE A 67 11.11 6.73 -1.36
CA ILE A 67 12.43 6.13 -1.50
C ILE A 67 13.52 7.08 -1.00
N ALA A 68 13.47 8.35 -1.41
CA ALA A 68 14.42 9.36 -0.95
C ALA A 68 14.40 9.52 0.58
N LEU A 69 13.20 9.61 1.18
CA LEU A 69 13.04 9.77 2.63
C LEU A 69 13.59 8.58 3.42
N VAL A 70 13.39 7.35 2.94
CA VAL A 70 13.90 6.15 3.62
C VAL A 70 15.42 6.05 3.48
N SER A 71 15.97 6.37 2.30
CA SER A 71 17.42 6.41 2.08
C SER A 71 18.13 7.48 2.94
N THR A 72 17.48 8.59 3.29
CA THR A 72 18.06 9.60 4.19
C THR A 72 18.05 9.22 5.67
N LYS A 73 17.26 8.20 6.06
CA LYS A 73 17.13 7.73 7.44
C LYS A 73 17.97 6.48 7.73
N SER A 74 18.68 5.96 6.73
CA SER A 74 19.61 4.82 6.83
C SER A 74 21.03 5.33 6.93
#